data_AF-A0A4U2EEB0-F1
#
_entry.id   AF-A0A4U2EEB0-F1
#
_cell.length_a   1.000
_cell.length_b   1.000
_cell.length_c   1.000
_cell.angle_alpha   90.00
_cell.angle_beta   90.00
_cell.angle_gamma   90.00
#
_symmetry.space_group_name_H-M   'P 1'
#
loop_
_entity.id
_entity.type
_entity.pdbx_description
1 polymer ?
#
loop_
_entity_poly.entity_id
_entity_poly.type
_entity_poly.pdbx_seq_one_letter_code
_entity_poly.pdbx_strand_id
1 'polypeptide(L)'
;MRIFRFVLAIALLASSSVVMAKDSDMIRDITREQVDEKALTDAIASRTLSWLTGSSSNNDYMSVGRMANYFGFVGLRVASGHSLSRSQVAKQTLSVLDSQQRNTLLALLEQQKTPFEQVAKSRFAMNRALEGLLIGESISEEEFLELGQRYGQHEAQLGEIIAEAFGKIIQTLTEEQKQQLDAIRHAHLNGKGQELAKGNSKPKIKLNKNDKKELTNLAARFLSWSTGSETFNDFEVVGKPSQHFSFVSLRMASNHGVKRGQVSKEVMSLLTADQRKVLEQAAKSNIDEFNRFIEQRGNLMRNLEVAQNGQSIETENVLRYGREVGKVEASMTWSQAMAMLKVRASLTDEQSQSLLSIRNKYTAVGDQNLPKNSVERGRQLYSQCSLCHSDSSTTAPNLNSIVGRKVASDDSYNNYSKAILDFSGSHKVWTEPLLKQFIASPKTLIPGTYMGFSGLRNTQDQQALVDYLSSLN
;
A
#
# COMPACT_ATOMS: atom_id res chain seq x y z
N MET A 1 -7.44 49.14 70.18
CA MET A 1 -6.71 48.93 68.91
C MET A 1 -7.13 47.57 68.36
N ARG A 2 -7.86 47.53 67.25
CA ARG A 2 -7.41 47.48 65.83
C ARG A 2 -7.01 46.05 65.41
N ILE A 3 -7.83 45.35 64.59
CA ILE A 3 -7.69 45.15 63.11
C ILE A 3 -6.79 43.93 62.79
N PHE A 4 -7.07 43.01 61.85
CA PHE A 4 -8.02 42.97 60.71
C PHE A 4 -8.78 41.62 60.61
N ARG A 5 -9.50 41.38 59.49
CA ARG A 5 -9.96 40.06 58.99
C ARG A 5 -8.95 39.54 57.96
N PHE A 6 -8.88 38.23 57.74
CA PHE A 6 -8.62 37.70 56.39
C PHE A 6 -9.46 36.44 56.12
N VAL A 7 -10.04 36.38 54.93
CA VAL A 7 -10.72 35.22 54.35
C VAL A 7 -9.77 34.63 53.33
N LEU A 8 -9.58 33.31 53.32
CA LEU A 8 -9.07 32.61 52.15
C LEU A 8 -9.79 31.28 51.98
N ALA A 9 -10.01 30.90 50.72
CA ALA A 9 -10.93 29.85 50.33
C ALA A 9 -10.24 28.75 49.52
N ILE A 10 -10.86 27.57 49.52
CA ILE A 10 -10.78 26.51 48.50
C ILE A 10 -9.39 25.89 48.24
N ALA A 11 -9.27 24.61 48.61
CA ALA A 11 -8.93 23.55 47.65
C ALA A 11 -9.29 22.17 48.24
N LEU A 12 -10.44 21.59 47.83
CA LEU A 12 -10.63 20.15 48.01
C LEU A 12 -9.76 19.44 46.96
N LEU A 13 -8.77 18.68 47.42
CA LEU A 13 -8.10 17.68 46.60
C LEU A 13 -9.03 16.48 46.43
N ALA A 14 -9.92 16.54 45.45
CA ALA A 14 -10.62 15.36 44.95
C ALA A 14 -9.59 14.47 44.24
N SER A 15 -9.28 13.32 44.84
CA SER A 15 -8.40 12.32 44.24
C SER A 15 -9.10 11.66 43.05
N SER A 16 -8.87 12.18 41.85
CA SER A 16 -9.30 11.57 40.60
C SER A 16 -8.55 10.26 40.37
N SER A 17 -9.09 9.16 40.91
CA SER A 17 -8.64 7.81 40.59
C SER A 17 -9.00 7.48 39.15
N VAL A 18 -8.09 7.79 38.23
CA VAL A 18 -8.16 7.29 36.85
C VAL A 18 -8.10 5.77 36.91
N VAL A 19 -9.24 5.13 36.69
CA VAL A 19 -9.30 3.69 36.43
C VAL A 19 -8.71 3.48 35.04
N MET A 20 -7.39 3.26 34.98
CA MET A 20 -6.75 2.63 33.83
C MET A 20 -7.42 1.28 33.64
N ALA A 21 -8.27 1.15 32.63
CA ALA A 21 -8.75 -0.16 32.19
C ALA A 21 -7.51 -1.00 31.86
N LYS A 22 -7.45 -2.25 32.33
CA LYS A 22 -6.36 -3.15 31.94
C LYS A 22 -6.44 -3.37 30.43
N ASP A 23 -5.30 -3.32 29.75
CA ASP A 23 -5.22 -3.58 28.30
C ASP A 23 -5.84 -4.94 27.91
N SER A 24 -5.90 -5.91 28.84
CA SER A 24 -6.57 -7.20 28.65
C SER A 24 -8.07 -7.12 28.36
N ASP A 25 -8.75 -6.07 28.82
CA ASP A 25 -10.20 -5.92 28.67
C ASP A 25 -10.57 -5.21 27.34
N MET A 26 -9.56 -4.70 26.62
CA MET A 26 -9.70 -4.01 25.33
C MET A 26 -9.61 -4.95 24.12
N ILE A 27 -8.98 -6.13 24.29
CA ILE A 27 -8.76 -7.09 23.21
C ILE A 27 -9.91 -8.10 23.19
N ARG A 28 -10.77 -7.99 22.19
CA ARG A 28 -11.90 -8.89 21.99
C ARG A 28 -11.43 -10.15 21.24
N ASP A 29 -12.22 -11.22 21.28
CA ASP A 29 -11.87 -12.48 20.62
C ASP A 29 -11.90 -12.37 19.08
N ILE A 30 -10.76 -11.93 18.55
CA ILE A 30 -10.39 -11.81 17.14
C ILE A 30 -9.87 -13.13 16.54
N THR A 31 -9.72 -14.19 17.35
CA THR A 31 -9.06 -15.45 16.95
C THR A 31 -9.92 -16.34 16.04
N ARG A 32 -11.14 -15.90 15.71
CA ARG A 32 -12.18 -16.70 15.06
C ARG A 32 -12.00 -16.90 13.56
N GLU A 33 -11.02 -16.25 12.95
CA GLU A 33 -10.68 -16.45 11.55
C GLU A 33 -9.32 -17.12 11.44
N GLN A 34 -9.33 -18.39 11.03
CA GLN A 34 -8.11 -19.12 10.76
C GLN A 34 -7.32 -18.40 9.65
N VAL A 35 -6.14 -17.90 10.00
CA VAL A 35 -5.25 -17.22 9.06
C VAL A 35 -4.86 -18.19 7.95
N ASP A 36 -5.35 -17.95 6.74
CA ASP A 36 -5.10 -18.79 5.58
C ASP A 36 -3.64 -18.62 5.09
N GLU A 37 -2.78 -19.55 5.51
CA GLU A 37 -1.37 -19.67 5.09
C GLU A 37 -1.23 -19.70 3.56
N LYS A 38 -2.17 -20.31 2.84
CA LYS A 38 -2.18 -20.37 1.38
C LYS A 38 -2.52 -19.00 0.79
N ALA A 39 -3.48 -18.26 1.36
CA ALA A 39 -3.78 -16.89 0.92
C ALA A 39 -2.60 -15.93 1.16
N LEU A 40 -1.86 -16.13 2.25
CA LEU A 40 -0.66 -15.36 2.57
C LEU A 40 0.50 -15.70 1.64
N THR A 41 0.74 -17.00 1.38
CA THR A 41 1.69 -17.48 0.37
C THR A 41 1.35 -16.94 -1.03
N ASP A 42 0.07 -16.99 -1.42
CA ASP A 42 -0.41 -16.39 -2.66
C ASP A 42 -0.18 -14.87 -2.70
N ALA A 43 -0.27 -14.18 -1.56
CA ALA A 43 0.05 -12.76 -1.46
C ALA A 43 1.53 -12.50 -1.67
N ILE A 44 2.41 -13.24 -0.98
CA ILE A 44 3.87 -13.07 -1.07
C ILE A 44 4.36 -13.44 -2.48
N ALA A 45 4.01 -14.60 -3.02
CA ALA A 45 4.44 -15.02 -4.36
C ALA A 45 3.97 -14.05 -5.46
N SER A 46 2.73 -13.57 -5.41
CA SER A 46 2.25 -12.57 -6.37
C SER A 46 2.88 -11.18 -6.19
N ARG A 47 3.29 -10.84 -4.96
CA ARG A 47 4.08 -9.63 -4.65
C ARG A 47 5.51 -9.73 -5.16
N THR A 48 6.12 -10.92 -5.12
CA THR A 48 7.45 -11.20 -5.68
C THR A 48 7.53 -10.77 -7.14
N LEU A 49 6.55 -11.14 -7.97
CA LEU A 49 6.47 -10.64 -9.35
C LEU A 49 6.38 -9.11 -9.39
N SER A 50 5.38 -8.52 -8.73
CA SER A 50 5.06 -7.10 -8.92
C SER A 50 6.11 -6.15 -8.37
N TRP A 51 6.88 -6.56 -7.35
CA TRP A 51 7.96 -5.79 -6.75
C TRP A 51 9.27 -5.95 -7.52
N LEU A 52 9.76 -7.19 -7.70
CA LEU A 52 11.05 -7.44 -8.34
C LEU A 52 11.10 -6.96 -9.80
N THR A 53 9.98 -7.00 -10.50
CA THR A 53 9.87 -6.51 -11.89
C THR A 53 9.22 -5.12 -11.99
N GLY A 54 8.99 -4.47 -10.84
CA GLY A 54 8.18 -3.27 -10.69
C GLY A 54 8.81 -1.98 -11.20
N SER A 55 8.07 -0.90 -11.03
CA SER A 55 8.62 0.46 -10.98
C SER A 55 8.10 1.13 -9.71
N SER A 56 8.80 2.14 -9.24
CA SER A 56 8.40 2.86 -8.02
C SER A 56 7.09 3.63 -8.16
N SER A 57 6.74 4.09 -9.37
CA SER A 57 5.41 4.63 -9.68
C SER A 57 4.29 3.58 -9.48
N ASN A 58 4.60 2.29 -9.66
CA ASN A 58 3.68 1.21 -9.29
C ASN A 58 3.58 1.03 -7.76
N ASN A 59 4.71 1.13 -7.04
CA ASN A 59 4.74 0.99 -5.57
C ASN A 59 4.00 2.18 -4.92
N ASP A 60 4.14 3.37 -5.47
CA ASP A 60 3.54 4.62 -4.97
C ASP A 60 2.04 4.72 -5.23
N TYR A 61 1.50 3.94 -6.17
CA TYR A 61 0.06 3.90 -6.42
C TYR A 61 -0.73 3.40 -5.20
N MET A 62 -1.57 4.27 -4.65
CA MET A 62 -2.59 3.92 -3.67
C MET A 62 -3.98 4.29 -4.19
N SER A 63 -4.92 3.35 -4.15
CA SER A 63 -6.30 3.63 -4.55
C SER A 63 -7.03 4.40 -3.45
N VAL A 64 -7.81 5.42 -3.84
CA VAL A 64 -8.71 6.20 -2.95
C VAL A 64 -9.50 5.28 -2.00
N GLY A 65 -9.55 5.64 -0.71
CA GLY A 65 -10.21 4.84 0.32
C GLY A 65 -9.47 3.59 0.80
N ARG A 66 -8.13 3.59 0.74
CA ARG A 66 -7.27 2.57 1.35
C ARG A 66 -6.58 2.99 2.63
N MET A 67 -6.21 4.26 2.76
CA MET A 67 -5.60 4.79 3.99
C MET A 67 -6.64 4.90 5.11
N ALA A 68 -6.21 4.80 6.37
CA ALA A 68 -7.03 4.75 7.57
C ALA A 68 -8.19 3.74 7.44
N ASN A 69 -7.87 2.47 7.17
CA ASN A 69 -8.88 1.43 6.92
C ASN A 69 -9.44 0.82 8.23
N TYR A 70 -10.08 1.67 9.03
CA TYR A 70 -10.55 1.35 10.39
C TYR A 70 -12.07 1.13 10.48
N PHE A 71 -12.81 1.77 9.58
CA PHE A 71 -14.26 1.98 9.66
C PHE A 71 -15.13 0.81 9.15
N GLY A 72 -14.77 -0.42 9.51
CA GLY A 72 -15.56 -1.65 9.31
C GLY A 72 -15.88 -2.13 7.88
N PHE A 73 -15.74 -1.25 6.88
CA PHE A 73 -16.24 -1.46 5.52
C PHE A 73 -15.63 -2.69 4.82
N VAL A 74 -14.42 -3.06 5.24
CA VAL A 74 -13.74 -4.23 4.73
C VAL A 74 -14.46 -5.52 5.14
N GLY A 75 -14.90 -5.64 6.40
CA GLY A 75 -15.71 -6.76 6.87
C GLY A 75 -17.08 -6.76 6.21
N LEU A 76 -17.71 -5.58 6.08
CA LEU A 76 -19.02 -5.46 5.42
C LEU A 76 -18.97 -5.99 3.99
N ARG A 77 -17.92 -5.66 3.22
CA ARG A 77 -17.73 -6.17 1.86
C ARG A 77 -17.47 -7.69 1.82
N VAL A 78 -16.81 -8.27 2.82
CA VAL A 78 -16.57 -9.73 2.87
C VAL A 78 -17.86 -10.47 3.22
N ALA A 79 -18.57 -10.02 4.26
CA ALA A 79 -19.86 -10.58 4.67
C ALA A 79 -20.93 -10.51 3.56
N SER A 80 -20.92 -9.46 2.73
CA SER A 80 -21.74 -9.35 1.51
C SER A 80 -21.29 -10.22 0.32
N GLY A 81 -20.42 -11.22 0.52
CA GLY A 81 -19.94 -12.11 -0.53
C GLY A 81 -19.20 -11.38 -1.67
N HIS A 82 -18.53 -10.26 -1.36
CA HIS A 82 -17.87 -9.36 -2.31
C HIS A 82 -18.77 -8.68 -3.36
N SER A 83 -20.10 -8.85 -3.33
CA SER A 83 -21.06 -8.24 -4.27
C SER A 83 -21.25 -6.72 -4.12
N LEU A 84 -20.69 -6.15 -3.05
CA LEU A 84 -21.00 -4.82 -2.55
C LEU A 84 -20.36 -3.69 -3.37
N SER A 85 -21.21 -2.86 -3.99
CA SER A 85 -20.81 -1.67 -4.75
C SER A 85 -20.64 -0.45 -3.84
N ARG A 86 -19.40 -0.04 -3.58
CA ARG A 86 -19.08 1.15 -2.75
C ARG A 86 -19.82 2.41 -3.20
N SER A 87 -19.93 2.65 -4.52
CA SER A 87 -20.62 3.84 -5.06
C SER A 87 -22.12 3.83 -4.80
N GLN A 88 -22.74 2.65 -4.72
CA GLN A 88 -24.15 2.51 -4.44
C GLN A 88 -24.45 2.67 -2.96
N VAL A 89 -23.68 2.00 -2.11
CA VAL A 89 -23.71 2.17 -0.65
C VAL A 89 -23.63 3.66 -0.31
N ALA A 90 -22.61 4.37 -0.82
CA ALA A 90 -22.43 5.79 -0.59
C ALA A 90 -23.65 6.64 -1.00
N LYS A 91 -24.28 6.36 -2.14
CA LYS A 91 -25.46 7.12 -2.62
C LYS A 91 -26.68 6.90 -1.73
N GLN A 92 -26.89 5.67 -1.27
CA GLN A 92 -27.95 5.29 -0.35
C GLN A 92 -27.72 5.96 1.02
N THR A 93 -26.51 5.88 1.59
CA THR A 93 -26.14 6.60 2.83
C THR A 93 -26.39 8.11 2.70
N LEU A 94 -25.90 8.75 1.64
CA LEU A 94 -26.04 10.20 1.43
C LEU A 94 -27.48 10.67 1.21
N SER A 95 -28.42 9.77 0.87
CA SER A 95 -29.85 10.09 0.82
C SER A 95 -30.56 10.02 2.17
N VAL A 96 -30.03 9.28 3.15
CA VAL A 96 -30.56 9.25 4.52
C VAL A 96 -30.11 10.47 5.32
N LEU A 97 -28.86 10.89 5.13
CA LEU A 97 -28.31 12.05 5.85
C LEU A 97 -29.02 13.36 5.50
N ASP A 98 -29.11 14.28 6.46
CA ASP A 98 -29.61 15.64 6.24
C ASP A 98 -28.53 16.57 5.64
N SER A 99 -28.84 17.87 5.52
CA SER A 99 -27.91 18.84 4.96
C SER A 99 -26.73 19.20 5.89
N GLN A 100 -26.93 19.22 7.21
CA GLN A 100 -25.88 19.49 8.20
C GLN A 100 -24.92 18.30 8.30
N GLN A 101 -25.45 17.08 8.40
CA GLN A 101 -24.70 15.83 8.41
C GLN A 101 -23.88 15.64 7.12
N ARG A 102 -24.45 15.95 5.95
CA ARG A 102 -23.69 15.99 4.68
C ARG A 102 -22.62 17.07 4.67
N ASN A 103 -22.88 18.25 5.24
CA ASN A 103 -21.88 19.31 5.34
C ASN A 103 -20.68 18.90 6.21
N THR A 104 -20.88 18.10 7.27
CA THR A 104 -19.78 17.51 8.05
C THR A 104 -18.89 16.60 7.18
N LEU A 105 -19.48 15.72 6.35
CA LEU A 105 -18.70 14.90 5.41
C LEU A 105 -17.97 15.73 4.34
N LEU A 106 -18.53 16.87 3.93
CA LEU A 106 -17.92 17.78 2.96
C LEU A 106 -16.77 18.59 3.58
N ALA A 107 -16.91 19.05 4.83
CA ALA A 107 -15.84 19.71 5.57
C ALA A 107 -14.67 18.76 5.84
N LEU A 108 -14.96 17.48 6.15
CA LEU A 108 -13.96 16.44 6.31
C LEU A 108 -13.07 16.29 5.07
N LEU A 109 -13.59 16.49 3.84
CA LEU A 109 -12.78 16.42 2.61
C LEU A 109 -11.62 17.41 2.59
N GLU A 110 -11.78 18.59 3.22
CA GLU A 110 -10.73 19.59 3.33
C GLU A 110 -9.79 19.26 4.49
N GLN A 111 -10.36 18.96 5.66
CA GLN A 111 -9.61 18.68 6.91
C GLN A 111 -8.62 17.53 6.75
N GLN A 112 -8.98 16.49 6.00
CA GLN A 112 -8.15 15.30 5.82
C GLN A 112 -7.02 15.47 4.79
N LYS A 113 -6.94 16.56 4.02
CA LYS A 113 -5.91 16.71 2.96
C LYS A 113 -4.47 16.63 3.48
N THR A 114 -4.14 17.42 4.50
CA THR A 114 -2.79 17.43 5.09
C THR A 114 -2.43 16.08 5.73
N PRO A 115 -3.31 15.44 6.54
CA PRO A 115 -3.11 14.06 6.98
C PRO A 115 -2.89 13.06 5.83
N PHE A 116 -3.69 13.13 4.75
CA PHE A 116 -3.49 12.27 3.57
C PHE A 116 -2.10 12.46 2.94
N GLU A 117 -1.61 13.70 2.84
CA GLU A 117 -0.27 13.97 2.34
C GLU A 117 0.82 13.44 3.27
N GLN A 118 0.63 13.50 4.59
CA GLN A 118 1.57 12.95 5.57
C GLN A 118 1.65 11.42 5.49
N VAL A 119 0.51 10.74 5.42
CA VAL A 119 0.44 9.28 5.18
C VAL A 119 1.14 8.91 3.86
N ALA A 120 0.86 9.65 2.78
CA ALA A 120 1.51 9.42 1.49
C ALA A 120 3.04 9.60 1.56
N LYS A 121 3.52 10.68 2.19
CA LYS A 121 4.96 10.96 2.37
C LYS A 121 5.67 9.86 3.17
N SER A 122 5.11 9.44 4.32
CA SER A 122 5.69 8.33 5.10
C SER A 122 5.67 7.01 4.35
N ARG A 123 4.60 6.71 3.59
CA ARG A 123 4.54 5.52 2.75
C ARG A 123 5.58 5.54 1.65
N PHE A 124 5.81 6.69 1.01
CA PHE A 124 6.86 6.84 0.01
C PHE A 124 8.24 6.62 0.63
N ALA A 125 8.50 7.08 1.85
CA ALA A 125 9.77 6.83 2.54
C ALA A 125 10.01 5.32 2.76
N MET A 126 9.00 4.55 3.20
CA MET A 126 9.07 3.08 3.25
C MET A 126 9.31 2.46 1.87
N ASN A 127 8.60 2.92 0.84
CA ASN A 127 8.77 2.41 -0.53
C ASN A 127 10.20 2.68 -1.07
N ARG A 128 10.75 3.88 -0.86
CA ARG A 128 12.11 4.24 -1.29
C ARG A 128 13.16 3.38 -0.59
N ALA A 129 13.00 3.12 0.71
CA ALA A 129 13.89 2.21 1.45
C ALA A 129 13.85 0.77 0.89
N LEU A 130 12.65 0.24 0.63
CA LEU A 130 12.50 -1.08 0.00
C LEU A 130 13.12 -1.14 -1.40
N GLU A 131 12.99 -0.07 -2.18
CA GLU A 131 13.54 0.00 -3.54
C GLU A 131 15.07 0.16 -3.53
N GLY A 132 15.64 0.81 -2.52
CA GLY A 132 17.09 0.85 -2.31
C GLY A 132 17.71 -0.55 -2.19
N LEU A 133 17.06 -1.43 -1.41
CA LEU A 133 17.46 -2.83 -1.29
C LEU A 133 17.45 -3.58 -2.64
N LEU A 134 16.65 -3.15 -3.62
CA LEU A 134 16.64 -3.74 -4.96
C LEU A 134 17.85 -3.32 -5.81
N ILE A 135 18.63 -2.32 -5.41
CA ILE A 135 19.78 -1.81 -6.17
C ILE A 135 21.09 -1.82 -5.37
N GLY A 136 21.10 -2.44 -4.19
CA GLY A 136 22.29 -2.62 -3.35
C GLY A 136 22.49 -1.53 -2.28
N GLU A 137 21.56 -0.57 -2.14
CA GLU A 137 21.54 0.32 -0.98
C GLU A 137 21.17 -0.47 0.28
N SER A 138 21.76 -0.11 1.43
CA SER A 138 21.46 -0.72 2.72
C SER A 138 20.60 0.19 3.61
N ILE A 139 19.70 -0.43 4.36
CA ILE A 139 19.00 0.14 5.51
C ILE A 139 18.94 -0.96 6.56
N SER A 140 19.02 -0.63 7.85
CA SER A 140 18.80 -1.60 8.92
C SER A 140 17.32 -1.94 9.10
N GLU A 141 17.05 -3.09 9.71
CA GLU A 141 15.67 -3.46 10.08
C GLU A 141 15.07 -2.42 11.05
N GLU A 142 15.85 -1.93 12.01
CA GLU A 142 15.43 -0.92 13.00
C GLU A 142 14.99 0.39 12.33
N GLU A 143 15.81 0.95 11.44
CA GLU A 143 15.46 2.17 10.68
C GLU A 143 14.21 1.96 9.80
N PHE A 144 14.02 0.75 9.25
CA PHE A 144 12.82 0.42 8.48
C PHE A 144 11.57 0.30 9.37
N LEU A 145 11.69 -0.26 10.57
CA LEU A 145 10.61 -0.31 11.55
C LEU A 145 10.23 1.09 12.04
N GLU A 146 11.18 2.02 12.19
CA GLU A 146 10.87 3.43 12.49
C GLU A 146 10.08 4.11 11.35
N LEU A 147 10.43 3.85 10.08
CA LEU A 147 9.64 4.31 8.94
C LEU A 147 8.19 3.78 9.02
N GLY A 148 8.04 2.52 9.44
CA GLY A 148 6.77 1.88 9.77
C GLY A 148 5.99 2.60 10.87
N GLN A 149 6.62 2.87 12.01
CA GLN A 149 6.00 3.61 13.12
C GLN A 149 5.50 4.99 12.68
N ARG A 150 6.32 5.73 11.93
CA ARG A 150 5.94 7.06 11.39
C ARG A 150 4.77 6.96 10.41
N TYR A 151 4.72 5.92 9.57
CA TYR A 151 3.59 5.65 8.67
C TYR A 151 2.31 5.33 9.44
N GLY A 152 2.35 4.38 10.38
CA GLY A 152 1.19 3.98 11.18
C GLY A 152 0.66 5.10 12.07
N GLN A 153 1.54 5.96 12.60
CA GLN A 153 1.13 7.16 13.34
C GLN A 153 0.31 8.11 12.47
N HIS A 154 0.77 8.44 11.25
CA HIS A 154 0.01 9.29 10.34
C HIS A 154 -1.31 8.63 9.88
N GLU A 155 -1.35 7.30 9.68
CA GLU A 155 -2.60 6.58 9.38
C GLU A 155 -3.60 6.70 10.54
N ALA A 156 -3.13 6.57 11.78
CA ALA A 156 -3.94 6.70 12.98
C ALA A 156 -4.51 8.11 13.16
N GLN A 157 -3.70 9.17 12.92
CA GLN A 157 -4.16 10.56 12.94
C GLN A 157 -5.20 10.88 11.84
N LEU A 158 -5.03 10.32 10.64
CA LEU A 158 -6.08 10.39 9.60
C LEU A 158 -7.35 9.63 10.05
N GLY A 159 -7.18 8.52 10.78
CA GLY A 159 -8.27 7.77 11.42
C GLY A 159 -9.05 8.58 12.45
N GLU A 160 -8.35 9.26 13.36
CA GLU A 160 -8.93 10.14 14.40
C GLU A 160 -9.84 11.21 13.80
N ILE A 161 -9.36 11.98 12.81
CA ILE A 161 -10.12 13.05 12.16
C ILE A 161 -11.40 12.51 11.48
N ILE A 162 -11.33 11.33 10.85
CA ILE A 162 -12.50 10.68 10.24
C ILE A 162 -13.45 10.16 11.33
N ALA A 163 -12.93 9.57 12.41
CA ALA A 163 -13.72 9.02 13.51
C ALA A 163 -14.49 10.13 14.25
N GLU A 164 -13.86 11.26 14.55
CA GLU A 164 -14.54 12.43 15.12
C GLU A 164 -15.69 12.94 14.24
N ALA A 165 -15.42 13.09 12.94
CA ALA A 165 -16.42 13.58 11.99
C ALA A 165 -17.60 12.62 11.85
N PHE A 166 -17.35 11.31 11.88
CA PHE A 166 -18.40 10.29 11.92
C PHE A 166 -19.16 10.31 13.25
N GLY A 167 -18.48 10.47 14.39
CA GLY A 167 -19.08 10.63 15.71
C GLY A 167 -20.05 11.80 15.78
N LYS A 168 -19.61 12.98 15.30
CA LYS A 168 -20.43 14.20 15.18
C LYS A 168 -21.70 13.97 14.35
N ILE A 169 -21.65 13.12 13.32
CA ILE A 169 -22.84 12.75 12.55
C ILE A 169 -23.70 11.75 13.33
N ILE A 170 -23.14 10.68 13.90
CA ILE A 170 -23.85 9.64 14.67
C ILE A 170 -24.68 10.26 15.79
N GLN A 171 -24.10 11.20 16.55
CA GLN A 171 -24.75 11.90 17.65
C GLN A 171 -25.92 12.82 17.23
N THR A 172 -26.11 13.05 15.93
CA THR A 172 -27.23 13.84 15.38
C THR A 172 -28.20 13.02 14.51
N LEU A 173 -28.03 11.69 14.43
CA LEU A 173 -28.96 10.83 13.68
C LEU A 173 -30.30 10.70 14.40
N THR A 174 -31.40 10.90 13.68
CA THR A 174 -32.75 10.56 14.18
C THR A 174 -32.95 9.04 14.20
N GLU A 175 -33.92 8.55 14.98
CA GLU A 175 -34.26 7.11 14.99
C GLU A 175 -34.69 6.59 13.61
N GLU A 176 -35.39 7.40 12.82
CA GLU A 176 -35.73 7.07 11.43
C GLU A 176 -34.46 6.91 10.57
N GLN A 177 -33.48 7.81 10.71
CA GLN A 177 -32.22 7.71 9.98
C GLN A 177 -31.42 6.47 10.37
N LYS A 178 -31.38 6.12 11.66
CA LYS A 178 -30.73 4.88 12.15
C LYS A 178 -31.37 3.65 11.50
N GLN A 179 -32.70 3.53 11.57
CA GLN A 179 -33.45 2.43 10.96
C GLN A 179 -33.23 2.34 9.43
N GLN A 180 -33.20 3.47 8.73
CA GLN A 180 -32.91 3.49 7.29
C GLN A 180 -31.48 3.05 6.96
N LEU A 181 -30.48 3.46 7.75
CA LEU A 181 -29.10 3.02 7.59
C LEU A 181 -28.96 1.51 7.85
N ASP A 182 -29.57 0.98 8.92
CA ASP A 182 -29.56 -0.46 9.22
C ASP A 182 -30.25 -1.27 8.12
N ALA A 183 -31.38 -0.79 7.59
CA ALA A 183 -32.05 -1.41 6.43
C ALA A 183 -31.15 -1.46 5.18
N ILE A 184 -30.38 -0.39 4.91
CA ILE A 184 -29.37 -0.40 3.84
C ILE A 184 -28.30 -1.45 4.11
N ARG A 185 -27.75 -1.52 5.33
CA ARG A 185 -26.74 -2.54 5.70
C ARG A 185 -27.27 -3.95 5.50
N HIS A 186 -28.45 -4.25 6.04
CA HIS A 186 -29.09 -5.57 5.92
C HIS A 186 -29.37 -5.96 4.47
N ALA A 187 -29.81 -5.04 3.61
CA ALA A 187 -30.00 -5.34 2.20
C ALA A 187 -28.68 -5.72 1.50
N HIS A 188 -27.57 -5.02 1.77
CA HIS A 188 -26.26 -5.36 1.21
C HIS A 188 -25.69 -6.67 1.76
N LEU A 189 -25.90 -7.00 3.04
CA LEU A 189 -25.51 -8.30 3.61
C LEU A 189 -26.27 -9.46 2.95
N ASN A 190 -27.55 -9.26 2.63
CA ASN A 190 -28.39 -10.25 1.94
C ASN A 190 -28.30 -10.22 0.40
N GLY A 191 -27.33 -9.48 -0.19
CA GLY A 191 -27.16 -9.36 -1.65
C GLY A 191 -28.21 -8.49 -2.37
N LYS A 192 -29.27 -8.04 -1.68
CA LYS A 192 -30.39 -7.24 -2.20
C LYS A 192 -30.12 -5.74 -2.25
N GLY A 193 -28.93 -5.26 -1.86
CA GLY A 193 -28.57 -3.84 -1.88
C GLY A 193 -28.64 -3.16 -3.26
N GLN A 194 -28.74 -3.95 -4.34
CA GLN A 194 -29.04 -3.49 -5.71
C GLN A 194 -30.48 -2.99 -5.90
N GLU A 195 -31.44 -3.61 -5.19
CA GLU A 195 -32.88 -3.36 -5.30
C GLU A 195 -33.29 -2.04 -4.61
N LEU A 196 -32.53 -1.63 -3.58
CA LEU A 196 -32.77 -0.38 -2.86
C LEU A 196 -32.57 0.84 -3.76
N ALA A 197 -33.56 1.74 -3.74
CA ALA A 197 -33.51 3.03 -4.43
C ALA A 197 -32.22 3.78 -4.11
N LYS A 198 -31.57 4.33 -5.14
CA LYS A 198 -30.24 4.98 -5.00
C LYS A 198 -30.31 6.38 -4.36
N GLY A 199 -31.52 6.90 -4.14
CA GLY A 199 -31.79 8.24 -3.62
C GLY A 199 -31.40 9.38 -4.57
N ASN A 200 -32.04 10.55 -4.41
CA ASN A 200 -31.63 11.78 -5.09
C ASN A 200 -30.52 12.49 -4.29
N SER A 201 -29.38 11.81 -4.13
CA SER A 201 -28.28 12.20 -3.23
C SER A 201 -27.20 13.08 -3.87
N LYS A 202 -27.48 13.78 -4.99
CA LYS A 202 -26.52 14.74 -5.58
C LYS A 202 -26.32 15.92 -4.63
N PRO A 203 -25.11 16.17 -4.09
CA PRO A 203 -24.83 17.43 -3.40
C PRO A 203 -25.02 18.58 -4.41
N LYS A 204 -25.58 19.72 -3.97
CA LYS A 204 -25.68 20.94 -4.80
C LYS A 204 -24.30 21.58 -5.09
N ILE A 205 -23.21 20.97 -4.64
CA ILE A 205 -21.83 21.48 -4.67
C ILE A 205 -21.02 20.78 -5.77
N LYS A 206 -20.33 21.57 -6.59
CA LYS A 206 -19.53 21.10 -7.74
C LYS A 206 -18.16 20.57 -7.30
N LEU A 207 -18.13 19.34 -6.78
CA LEU A 207 -16.88 18.66 -6.38
C LEU A 207 -15.99 18.24 -7.57
N ASN A 208 -14.67 18.19 -7.35
CA ASN A 208 -13.71 17.68 -8.34
C ASN A 208 -13.77 16.13 -8.44
N LYS A 209 -12.98 15.52 -9.35
CA LYS A 209 -13.00 14.07 -9.60
C LYS A 209 -12.49 13.24 -8.41
N ASN A 210 -11.53 13.74 -7.66
CA ASN A 210 -10.94 13.06 -6.49
C ASN A 210 -11.85 13.22 -5.27
N ASP A 211 -12.32 14.44 -4.98
CA ASP A 211 -13.27 14.72 -3.90
C ASP A 211 -14.54 13.87 -4.02
N LYS A 212 -15.07 13.68 -5.24
CA LYS A 212 -16.21 12.78 -5.50
C LYS A 212 -15.92 11.33 -5.14
N LYS A 213 -14.71 10.84 -5.40
CA LYS A 213 -14.29 9.48 -5.03
C LYS A 213 -14.10 9.35 -3.52
N GLU A 214 -13.54 10.37 -2.87
CA GLU A 214 -13.32 10.31 -1.43
C GLU A 214 -14.61 10.51 -0.64
N LEU A 215 -15.52 11.40 -1.05
CA LEU A 215 -16.88 11.46 -0.47
C LEU A 215 -17.63 10.13 -0.63
N THR A 216 -17.43 9.46 -1.78
CA THR A 216 -17.95 8.09 -1.99
C THR A 216 -17.30 7.07 -1.05
N ASN A 217 -16.03 7.22 -0.70
CA ASN A 217 -15.37 6.38 0.28
C ASN A 217 -15.87 6.66 1.71
N LEU A 218 -15.87 7.92 2.13
CA LEU A 218 -16.35 8.39 3.43
C LEU A 218 -17.79 7.96 3.69
N ALA A 219 -18.74 8.24 2.80
CA ALA A 219 -20.14 7.86 3.00
C ALA A 219 -20.35 6.33 3.05
N ALA A 220 -19.54 5.56 2.33
CA ALA A 220 -19.60 4.10 2.38
C ALA A 220 -18.98 3.54 3.68
N ARG A 221 -17.88 4.14 4.16
CA ARG A 221 -17.27 3.85 5.47
C ARG A 221 -18.20 4.23 6.62
N PHE A 222 -18.83 5.41 6.53
CA PHE A 222 -19.78 5.91 7.53
C PHE A 222 -20.89 4.90 7.80
N LEU A 223 -21.55 4.37 6.75
CA LEU A 223 -22.56 3.33 6.93
C LEU A 223 -22.01 2.16 7.74
N SER A 224 -20.85 1.64 7.38
CA SER A 224 -20.30 0.46 8.05
C SER A 224 -19.92 0.73 9.50
N TRP A 225 -19.53 1.96 9.83
CA TRP A 225 -19.18 2.42 11.17
C TRP A 225 -20.44 2.65 12.03
N SER A 226 -21.45 3.35 11.51
CA SER A 226 -22.67 3.70 12.27
C SER A 226 -23.65 2.54 12.46
N THR A 227 -23.58 1.49 11.64
CA THR A 227 -24.49 0.31 11.67
C THR A 227 -23.76 -1.01 11.97
N GLY A 228 -22.43 -0.98 12.12
CA GLY A 228 -21.64 -2.18 12.34
C GLY A 228 -21.53 -2.50 13.81
N SER A 229 -21.60 -3.79 14.16
CA SER A 229 -20.94 -4.21 15.39
C SER A 229 -19.45 -3.94 15.25
N GLU A 230 -18.83 -3.50 16.34
CA GLU A 230 -17.39 -3.29 16.49
C GLU A 230 -16.54 -4.45 15.92
N THR A 231 -17.04 -5.70 15.87
CA THR A 231 -16.32 -6.84 15.26
C THR A 231 -15.97 -6.63 13.79
N PHE A 232 -16.79 -5.86 13.06
CA PHE A 232 -16.48 -5.45 11.69
C PHE A 232 -15.29 -4.48 11.63
N ASN A 233 -15.10 -3.65 12.66
CA ASN A 233 -14.01 -2.69 12.74
C ASN A 233 -12.67 -3.41 12.96
N ASP A 234 -12.63 -4.41 13.85
CA ASP A 234 -11.42 -5.22 14.12
C ASP A 234 -11.04 -6.15 12.95
N PHE A 235 -12.03 -6.62 12.17
CA PHE A 235 -11.80 -7.49 11.01
C PHE A 235 -10.89 -6.84 9.94
N GLU A 236 -9.82 -7.56 9.57
CA GLU A 236 -9.00 -7.28 8.40
C GLU A 236 -8.55 -8.62 7.77
N VAL A 237 -8.23 -8.63 6.47
CA VAL A 237 -7.90 -9.86 5.74
C VAL A 237 -6.39 -10.02 5.59
N VAL A 238 -5.92 -11.24 5.87
CA VAL A 238 -4.56 -11.74 5.64
C VAL A 238 -4.01 -11.29 4.28
N GLY A 239 -2.75 -10.86 4.25
CA GLY A 239 -2.09 -10.39 3.02
C GLY A 239 -2.66 -9.09 2.43
N LYS A 240 -3.47 -8.34 3.20
CA LYS A 240 -3.70 -6.92 2.92
C LYS A 240 -2.74 -5.98 3.64
N PRO A 241 -2.27 -6.20 4.89
CA PRO A 241 -1.11 -5.47 5.38
C PRO A 241 0.09 -5.66 4.45
N SER A 242 1.08 -4.77 4.54
CA SER A 242 2.26 -4.72 3.67
C SER A 242 1.93 -4.39 2.21
N GLN A 243 1.11 -3.35 1.94
CA GLN A 243 0.76 -2.95 0.55
C GLN A 243 1.88 -2.18 -0.19
N HIS A 244 3.15 -2.42 0.12
CA HIS A 244 4.30 -1.73 -0.50
C HIS A 244 4.71 -2.36 -1.84
N PHE A 245 4.45 -3.66 -2.01
CA PHE A 245 4.96 -4.49 -3.11
C PHE A 245 4.12 -4.46 -4.41
N SER A 246 3.60 -3.30 -4.83
CA SER A 246 3.00 -3.07 -6.16
C SER A 246 1.79 -3.89 -6.64
N PHE A 247 1.31 -4.96 -6.00
CA PHE A 247 0.29 -5.85 -6.62
C PHE A 247 -1.02 -5.13 -7.08
N VAL A 248 -1.33 -3.98 -6.49
CA VAL A 248 -2.46 -3.13 -6.92
C VAL A 248 -2.24 -2.53 -8.33
N SER A 249 -1.00 -2.22 -8.72
CA SER A 249 -0.68 -1.68 -10.06
C SER A 249 -0.95 -2.71 -11.16
N LEU A 250 -0.59 -3.99 -10.96
CA LEU A 250 -0.92 -5.08 -11.88
C LEU A 250 -2.43 -5.19 -12.07
N ARG A 251 -3.21 -4.96 -11.00
CA ARG A 251 -4.67 -4.86 -11.10
C ARG A 251 -5.16 -3.65 -11.87
N MET A 252 -4.49 -2.50 -11.82
CA MET A 252 -4.88 -1.35 -12.64
C MET A 252 -4.54 -1.59 -14.11
N ALA A 253 -3.32 -2.06 -14.41
CA ALA A 253 -2.84 -2.30 -15.77
C ALA A 253 -3.65 -3.38 -16.52
N SER A 254 -4.16 -4.39 -15.80
CA SER A 254 -5.04 -5.43 -16.34
C SER A 254 -6.54 -5.10 -16.30
N ASN A 255 -6.92 -3.83 -16.09
CA ASN A 255 -8.32 -3.40 -15.92
C ASN A 255 -9.11 -4.28 -14.92
N HIS A 256 -8.51 -4.51 -13.76
CA HIS A 256 -8.96 -5.38 -12.67
C HIS A 256 -9.03 -6.89 -12.99
N GLY A 257 -8.63 -7.34 -14.18
CA GLY A 257 -8.72 -8.75 -14.59
C GLY A 257 -7.79 -9.71 -13.84
N VAL A 258 -6.62 -9.26 -13.37
CA VAL A 258 -5.64 -10.16 -12.75
C VAL A 258 -6.08 -10.71 -11.37
N LYS A 259 -6.04 -12.04 -11.25
CA LYS A 259 -6.32 -12.79 -10.02
C LYS A 259 -5.02 -13.12 -9.28
N ARG A 260 -5.01 -12.92 -7.95
CA ARG A 260 -3.83 -13.14 -7.10
C ARG A 260 -3.29 -14.57 -7.21
N GLY A 261 -4.16 -15.57 -7.02
CA GLY A 261 -3.78 -16.99 -7.10
C GLY A 261 -3.28 -17.43 -8.48
N GLN A 262 -3.68 -16.75 -9.57
CA GLN A 262 -3.14 -17.02 -10.90
C GLN A 262 -1.67 -16.57 -11.00
N VAL A 263 -1.38 -15.34 -10.59
CA VAL A 263 -0.01 -14.80 -10.56
C VAL A 263 0.87 -15.60 -9.61
N SER A 264 0.36 -15.93 -8.42
CA SER A 264 1.02 -16.83 -7.47
C SER A 264 1.39 -18.16 -8.13
N LYS A 265 0.45 -18.84 -8.79
CA LYS A 265 0.70 -20.11 -9.47
C LYS A 265 1.81 -19.99 -10.52
N GLU A 266 1.79 -18.94 -11.35
CA GLU A 266 2.85 -18.73 -12.36
C GLU A 266 4.24 -18.52 -11.72
N VAL A 267 4.33 -17.72 -10.63
CA VAL A 267 5.58 -17.52 -9.90
C VAL A 267 6.04 -18.81 -9.21
N MET A 268 5.17 -19.50 -8.47
CA MET A 268 5.53 -20.72 -7.73
C MET A 268 5.90 -21.89 -8.65
N SER A 269 5.35 -21.94 -9.89
CA SER A 269 5.76 -22.88 -10.93
C SER A 269 7.13 -22.56 -11.56
N LEU A 270 7.58 -21.30 -11.51
CA LEU A 270 8.90 -20.89 -11.99
C LEU A 270 10.01 -21.20 -11.00
N LEU A 271 9.71 -21.17 -9.70
CA LEU A 271 10.70 -21.33 -8.63
C LEU A 271 11.10 -22.79 -8.39
N THR A 272 12.31 -23.00 -7.86
CA THR A 272 12.77 -24.30 -7.33
C THR A 272 12.06 -24.63 -6.01
N ALA A 273 12.24 -25.85 -5.50
CA ALA A 273 11.68 -26.24 -4.20
C ALA A 273 12.22 -25.37 -3.04
N ASP A 274 13.52 -25.09 -3.02
CA ASP A 274 14.14 -24.25 -1.99
C ASP A 274 13.72 -22.78 -2.09
N GLN A 275 13.60 -22.25 -3.31
CA GLN A 275 13.08 -20.90 -3.55
C GLN A 275 11.62 -20.75 -3.10
N ARG A 276 10.75 -21.74 -3.37
CA ARG A 276 9.36 -21.77 -2.86
C ARG A 276 9.33 -21.77 -1.32
N LYS A 277 10.14 -22.64 -0.71
CA LYS A 277 10.24 -22.79 0.75
C LYS A 277 10.61 -21.47 1.45
N VAL A 278 11.43 -20.61 0.83
CA VAL A 278 11.74 -19.28 1.36
C VAL A 278 10.49 -18.38 1.44
N LEU A 279 9.61 -18.40 0.43
CA LEU A 279 8.37 -17.60 0.44
C LEU A 279 7.31 -18.19 1.37
N GLU A 280 7.21 -19.52 1.42
CA GLU A 280 6.31 -20.26 2.32
C GLU A 280 6.69 -20.05 3.79
N GLN A 281 7.99 -20.07 4.12
CA GLN A 281 8.47 -19.77 5.48
C GLN A 281 8.17 -18.33 5.90
N ALA A 282 8.31 -17.36 4.98
CA ALA A 282 7.93 -15.97 5.23
C ALA A 282 6.40 -15.81 5.44
N ALA A 283 5.59 -16.53 4.66
CA ALA A 283 4.15 -16.57 4.86
C ALA A 283 3.80 -17.09 6.26
N LYS A 284 4.39 -18.22 6.65
CA LYS A 284 4.18 -18.81 7.99
C LYS A 284 4.59 -17.87 9.12
N SER A 285 5.73 -17.21 9.02
CA SER A 285 6.20 -16.23 10.03
C SER A 285 5.24 -15.04 10.18
N ASN A 286 4.68 -14.56 9.06
CA ASN A 286 3.73 -13.45 9.07
C ASN A 286 2.34 -13.83 9.65
N ILE A 287 2.04 -15.11 9.90
CA ILE A 287 0.77 -15.51 10.55
C ILE A 287 0.73 -14.98 11.99
N ASP A 288 1.81 -15.22 12.74
CA ASP A 288 1.91 -14.81 14.15
C ASP A 288 2.02 -13.29 14.27
N GLU A 289 2.73 -12.64 13.36
CA GLU A 289 2.79 -11.18 13.26
C GLU A 289 1.45 -10.57 12.86
N PHE A 290 0.67 -11.22 12.00
CA PHE A 290 -0.66 -10.76 11.63
C PHE A 290 -1.61 -10.77 12.83
N ASN A 291 -1.55 -11.81 13.68
CA ASN A 291 -2.32 -11.85 14.93
C ASN A 291 -1.95 -10.66 15.85
N ARG A 292 -0.65 -10.38 16.03
CA ARG A 292 -0.16 -9.20 16.77
C ARG A 292 -0.59 -7.88 16.12
N PHE A 293 -0.65 -7.81 14.79
CA PHE A 293 -1.15 -6.63 14.07
C PHE A 293 -2.63 -6.39 14.36
N ILE A 294 -3.48 -7.43 14.35
CA ILE A 294 -4.91 -7.26 14.69
C ILE A 294 -5.09 -6.87 16.16
N GLU A 295 -4.29 -7.40 17.08
CA GLU A 295 -4.26 -7.01 18.50
C GLU A 295 -3.96 -5.51 18.67
N GLN A 296 -2.82 -5.03 18.15
CA GLN A 296 -2.45 -3.60 18.23
C GLN A 296 -3.45 -2.70 17.51
N ARG A 297 -4.01 -3.17 16.40
CA ARG A 297 -5.06 -2.47 15.67
C ARG A 297 -6.35 -2.40 16.49
N GLY A 298 -6.71 -3.45 17.21
CA GLY A 298 -7.85 -3.48 18.14
C GLY A 298 -7.75 -2.41 19.22
N ASN A 299 -6.56 -2.24 19.83
CA ASN A 299 -6.28 -1.18 20.81
C ASN A 299 -6.49 0.23 20.23
N LEU A 300 -6.03 0.45 18.98
CA LEU A 300 -6.33 1.68 18.25
C LEU A 300 -7.84 1.83 17.98
N MET A 301 -8.55 0.76 17.59
CA MET A 301 -9.98 0.82 17.29
C MET A 301 -10.79 1.22 18.52
N ARG A 302 -10.52 0.63 19.70
CA ARG A 302 -11.20 1.01 20.95
C ARG A 302 -11.14 2.52 21.20
N ASN A 303 -9.99 3.15 20.92
CA ASN A 303 -9.78 4.59 21.11
C ASN A 303 -10.51 5.46 20.06
N LEU A 304 -10.69 4.96 18.83
CA LEU A 304 -11.47 5.67 17.79
C LEU A 304 -12.99 5.52 17.98
N GLU A 305 -13.44 4.38 18.49
CA GLU A 305 -14.86 4.05 18.68
C GLU A 305 -15.55 4.91 19.76
N VAL A 306 -14.80 5.49 20.72
CA VAL A 306 -15.38 6.40 21.74
C VAL A 306 -16.12 7.60 21.11
N ALA A 307 -15.69 8.04 19.92
CA ALA A 307 -16.35 9.10 19.16
C ALA A 307 -17.77 8.72 18.72
N GLN A 308 -18.09 7.43 18.54
CA GLN A 308 -19.46 6.96 18.27
C GLN A 308 -20.41 7.32 19.42
N ASN A 309 -19.89 7.33 20.66
CA ASN A 309 -20.60 7.68 21.88
C ASN A 309 -20.53 9.18 22.23
N GLY A 310 -20.00 10.01 21.32
CA GLY A 310 -19.85 11.45 21.53
C GLY A 310 -18.71 11.84 22.49
N GLN A 311 -17.85 10.89 22.86
CA GLN A 311 -16.69 11.15 23.71
C GLN A 311 -15.51 11.66 22.85
N SER A 312 -14.64 12.47 23.46
CA SER A 312 -13.39 12.91 22.83
C SER A 312 -12.40 11.77 22.69
N ILE A 313 -11.67 11.71 21.58
CA ILE A 313 -10.60 10.74 21.36
C ILE A 313 -9.33 11.22 22.09
N GLU A 314 -8.62 10.31 22.75
CA GLU A 314 -7.32 10.60 23.36
C GLU A 314 -6.20 10.51 22.31
N THR A 315 -5.82 11.66 21.74
CA THR A 315 -4.80 11.76 20.69
C THR A 315 -3.48 11.07 21.06
N GLU A 316 -3.04 11.12 22.32
CA GLU A 316 -1.80 10.44 22.75
C GLU A 316 -1.88 8.91 22.55
N ASN A 317 -3.02 8.29 22.87
CA ASN A 317 -3.24 6.87 22.64
C ASN A 317 -3.33 6.55 21.13
N VAL A 318 -3.96 7.41 20.33
CA VAL A 318 -3.99 7.29 18.86
C VAL A 318 -2.57 7.27 18.30
N LEU A 319 -1.71 8.20 18.73
CA LEU A 319 -0.31 8.25 18.30
C LEU A 319 0.46 7.01 18.77
N ARG A 320 0.27 6.58 20.02
CA ARG A 320 0.94 5.40 20.61
C ARG A 320 0.57 4.13 19.86
N TYR A 321 -0.72 3.79 19.78
CA TYR A 321 -1.17 2.57 19.12
C TYR A 321 -0.98 2.63 17.60
N GLY A 322 -1.09 3.80 16.98
CA GLY A 322 -0.75 4.01 15.57
C GLY A 322 0.70 3.63 15.24
N ARG A 323 1.67 4.02 16.09
CA ARG A 323 3.06 3.59 15.93
C ARG A 323 3.21 2.07 16.05
N GLU A 324 2.59 1.42 17.03
CA GLU A 324 2.73 -0.03 17.20
C GLU A 324 2.07 -0.83 16.07
N VAL A 325 0.91 -0.40 15.56
CA VAL A 325 0.30 -0.96 14.33
C VAL A 325 1.27 -0.85 13.15
N GLY A 326 1.84 0.35 12.94
CA GLY A 326 2.81 0.61 11.87
C GLY A 326 4.10 -0.20 12.01
N LYS A 327 4.57 -0.43 13.24
CA LYS A 327 5.74 -1.26 13.54
C LYS A 327 5.52 -2.71 13.16
N VAL A 328 4.39 -3.31 13.56
CA VAL A 328 4.09 -4.71 13.21
C VAL A 328 3.83 -4.88 11.72
N GLU A 329 3.17 -3.92 11.06
CA GLU A 329 3.03 -3.93 9.59
C GLU A 329 4.38 -3.80 8.87
N ALA A 330 5.31 -2.99 9.38
CA ALA A 330 6.67 -2.91 8.85
C ALA A 330 7.46 -4.19 9.08
N SER A 331 7.31 -4.87 10.22
CA SER A 331 7.93 -6.18 10.51
C SER A 331 7.49 -7.25 9.50
N MET A 332 6.18 -7.36 9.24
CA MET A 332 5.65 -8.22 8.18
C MET A 332 6.14 -7.81 6.77
N THR A 333 6.31 -6.50 6.54
CA THR A 333 6.81 -5.98 5.25
C THR A 333 8.30 -6.31 5.07
N TRP A 334 9.10 -6.16 6.11
CA TRP A 334 10.54 -6.42 6.09
C TRP A 334 10.85 -7.89 5.82
N SER A 335 10.23 -8.80 6.59
CA SER A 335 10.37 -10.25 6.41
C SER A 335 9.95 -10.71 5.00
N GLN A 336 8.87 -10.15 4.45
CA GLN A 336 8.47 -10.35 3.05
C GLN A 336 9.54 -9.85 2.06
N ALA A 337 10.09 -8.65 2.26
CA ALA A 337 11.13 -8.09 1.40
C ALA A 337 12.40 -8.96 1.41
N MET A 338 12.87 -9.35 2.60
CA MET A 338 14.04 -10.22 2.77
C MET A 338 13.85 -11.58 2.09
N ALA A 339 12.67 -12.19 2.20
CA ALA A 339 12.36 -13.44 1.51
C ALA A 339 12.36 -13.28 -0.02
N MET A 340 11.79 -12.21 -0.54
CA MET A 340 11.80 -11.90 -1.98
C MET A 340 13.21 -11.60 -2.51
N LEU A 341 14.05 -10.89 -1.74
CA LEU A 341 15.45 -10.64 -2.07
C LEU A 341 16.29 -11.92 -2.03
N LYS A 342 16.06 -12.81 -1.06
CA LYS A 342 16.72 -14.12 -0.99
C LYS A 342 16.34 -15.01 -2.18
N VAL A 343 15.06 -15.00 -2.60
CA VAL A 343 14.65 -15.66 -3.85
C VAL A 343 15.38 -15.03 -5.03
N ARG A 344 15.32 -13.70 -5.19
CA ARG A 344 15.98 -12.96 -6.27
C ARG A 344 17.46 -13.32 -6.41
N ALA A 345 18.22 -13.30 -5.31
CA ALA A 345 19.65 -13.59 -5.28
C ALA A 345 20.00 -15.04 -5.66
N SER A 346 19.00 -15.93 -5.77
CA SER A 346 19.15 -17.33 -6.16
C SER A 346 18.51 -17.66 -7.51
N LEU A 347 17.95 -16.68 -8.24
CA LEU A 347 17.34 -16.92 -9.55
C LEU A 347 18.41 -17.22 -10.60
N THR A 348 18.12 -18.17 -11.48
CA THR A 348 18.90 -18.34 -12.72
C THR A 348 18.51 -17.28 -13.76
N ASP A 349 19.37 -17.06 -14.74
CA ASP A 349 19.13 -16.19 -15.90
C ASP A 349 17.77 -16.45 -16.56
N GLU A 350 17.43 -17.73 -16.78
CA GLU A 350 16.17 -18.17 -17.36
C GLU A 350 14.97 -17.81 -16.46
N GLN A 351 15.12 -17.95 -15.14
CA GLN A 351 14.07 -17.55 -14.19
C GLN A 351 13.89 -16.03 -14.18
N SER A 352 14.96 -15.24 -14.16
CA SER A 352 14.90 -13.78 -14.21
C SER A 352 14.23 -13.26 -15.49
N GLN A 353 14.55 -13.85 -16.65
CA GLN A 353 13.89 -13.53 -17.92
C GLN A 353 12.42 -13.98 -17.93
N SER A 354 12.12 -15.16 -17.38
CA SER A 354 10.75 -15.68 -17.28
C SER A 354 9.87 -14.82 -16.37
N LEU A 355 10.42 -14.27 -15.28
CA LEU A 355 9.69 -13.38 -14.37
C LEU A 355 9.27 -12.09 -15.07
N LEU A 356 10.17 -11.48 -15.86
CA LEU A 356 9.85 -10.34 -16.73
C LEU A 356 8.81 -10.70 -17.80
N SER A 357 8.89 -11.91 -18.38
CA SER A 357 7.90 -12.42 -19.34
C SER A 357 6.50 -12.59 -18.72
N ILE A 358 6.42 -13.15 -17.50
CA ILE A 358 5.16 -13.26 -16.74
C ILE A 358 4.57 -11.87 -16.50
N ARG A 359 5.38 -10.88 -16.08
CA ARG A 359 4.93 -9.50 -15.87
C ARG A 359 4.27 -8.92 -17.11
N ASN A 360 4.91 -9.08 -18.27
CA ASN A 360 4.45 -8.49 -19.54
C ASN A 360 3.04 -8.96 -19.96
N LYS A 361 2.58 -10.13 -19.51
CA LYS A 361 1.19 -10.60 -19.69
C LYS A 361 0.15 -9.69 -19.02
N TYR A 362 0.56 -8.93 -18.00
CA TYR A 362 -0.29 -8.12 -17.12
C TYR A 362 -0.13 -6.60 -17.27
N THR A 363 0.94 -6.14 -17.92
CA THR A 363 1.33 -4.71 -17.96
C THR A 363 1.41 -4.12 -19.38
N ALA A 364 0.51 -4.54 -20.28
CA ALA A 364 0.50 -4.10 -21.69
C ALA A 364 0.27 -2.59 -21.89
N VAL A 365 -0.27 -1.89 -20.87
CA VAL A 365 -0.48 -0.44 -20.85
C VAL A 365 0.65 0.22 -20.03
N GLY A 366 1.39 1.14 -20.63
CA GLY A 366 2.51 1.84 -19.99
C GLY A 366 2.07 2.74 -18.83
N ASP A 367 2.95 2.92 -17.85
CA ASP A 367 2.71 3.78 -16.69
C ASP A 367 2.70 5.27 -17.08
N GLN A 368 1.79 6.04 -16.50
CA GLN A 368 1.48 7.42 -16.87
C GLN A 368 1.79 8.42 -15.74
N ASN A 369 2.21 7.96 -14.56
CA ASN A 369 2.60 8.82 -13.44
C ASN A 369 4.12 8.87 -13.31
N LEU A 370 4.71 9.97 -13.75
CA LEU A 370 6.16 10.20 -13.76
C LEU A 370 6.58 11.08 -12.57
N PRO A 371 7.64 10.72 -11.81
CA PRO A 371 8.25 11.59 -10.83
C PRO A 371 8.80 12.88 -11.44
N LYS A 372 8.89 13.95 -10.64
CA LYS A 372 9.44 15.25 -11.10
C LYS A 372 10.97 15.30 -11.21
N ASN A 373 11.69 14.33 -10.66
CA ASN A 373 13.16 14.25 -10.72
C ASN A 373 13.55 13.07 -11.62
N SER A 374 14.34 13.37 -12.66
CA SER A 374 14.75 12.40 -13.69
C SER A 374 15.71 11.33 -13.15
N VAL A 375 16.73 11.71 -12.39
CA VAL A 375 17.71 10.77 -11.80
C VAL A 375 17.04 9.83 -10.80
N GLU A 376 16.16 10.35 -9.93
CA GLU A 376 15.40 9.49 -9.02
C GLU A 376 14.48 8.55 -9.81
N ARG A 377 13.79 9.02 -10.86
CA ARG A 377 13.02 8.11 -11.74
C ARG A 377 13.92 7.06 -12.42
N GLY A 378 15.14 7.41 -12.79
CA GLY A 378 16.10 6.48 -13.34
C GLY A 378 16.52 5.40 -12.35
N ARG A 379 16.86 5.78 -11.11
CA ARG A 379 17.16 4.87 -10.00
C ARG A 379 16.04 3.85 -9.78
N GLN A 380 14.81 4.34 -9.83
CA GLN A 380 13.59 3.53 -9.69
C GLN A 380 13.41 2.52 -10.84
N LEU A 381 13.71 2.92 -12.09
CA LEU A 381 13.65 2.04 -13.25
C LEU A 381 14.82 1.03 -13.27
N TYR A 382 15.99 1.42 -12.75
CA TYR A 382 17.19 0.58 -12.66
C TYR A 382 16.97 -0.68 -11.81
N SER A 383 15.97 -0.71 -10.93
CA SER A 383 15.57 -1.93 -10.20
C SER A 383 15.27 -3.13 -11.11
N GLN A 384 14.77 -2.90 -12.35
CA GLN A 384 14.58 -3.95 -13.36
C GLN A 384 15.90 -4.35 -14.05
N CYS A 385 16.85 -3.43 -14.17
CA CYS A 385 18.18 -3.68 -14.74
C CYS A 385 19.04 -4.47 -13.75
N SER A 386 19.05 -4.08 -12.47
CA SER A 386 19.84 -4.73 -11.42
C SER A 386 19.42 -6.17 -11.15
N LEU A 387 18.28 -6.66 -11.66
CA LEU A 387 17.93 -8.09 -11.66
C LEU A 387 18.99 -8.94 -12.38
N CYS A 388 19.60 -8.41 -13.43
CA CYS A 388 20.63 -9.09 -14.22
C CYS A 388 22.01 -8.43 -14.09
N HIS A 389 22.06 -7.13 -13.82
CA HIS A 389 23.26 -6.28 -13.93
C HIS A 389 23.89 -5.85 -12.58
N SER A 390 23.49 -6.45 -11.44
CA SER A 390 24.13 -6.18 -10.14
C SER A 390 25.56 -6.71 -10.08
N ASP A 391 26.43 -6.10 -9.28
CA ASP A 391 27.85 -6.47 -9.11
C ASP A 391 28.10 -7.96 -8.80
N SER A 392 27.14 -8.63 -8.14
CA SER A 392 27.19 -10.05 -7.79
C SER A 392 26.59 -11.00 -8.83
N SER A 393 26.06 -10.49 -9.94
CA SER A 393 25.37 -11.27 -10.98
C SER A 393 26.29 -11.64 -12.13
N THR A 394 26.31 -12.92 -12.51
CA THR A 394 26.95 -13.41 -13.73
C THR A 394 26.03 -13.37 -14.96
N THR A 395 24.78 -12.90 -14.81
CA THR A 395 23.73 -12.90 -15.86
C THR A 395 24.06 -11.94 -17.00
N ALA A 396 24.61 -10.76 -16.67
CA ALA A 396 24.82 -9.66 -17.60
C ALA A 396 26.01 -8.80 -17.12
N PRO A 397 26.70 -8.07 -18.02
CA PRO A 397 27.84 -7.22 -17.66
C PRO A 397 27.41 -6.08 -16.72
N ASN A 398 28.34 -5.58 -15.91
CA ASN A 398 28.08 -4.50 -14.97
C ASN A 398 27.70 -3.18 -15.70
N LEU A 399 26.85 -2.33 -15.12
CA LEU A 399 26.39 -1.08 -15.73
C LEU A 399 27.09 0.20 -15.21
N ASN A 400 28.04 0.06 -14.29
CA ASN A 400 28.88 1.17 -13.81
C ASN A 400 29.71 1.76 -14.95
N SER A 401 29.77 3.10 -15.01
CA SER A 401 30.38 3.87 -16.10
C SER A 401 29.90 3.47 -17.51
N ILE A 402 28.69 2.90 -17.70
CA ILE A 402 28.22 2.41 -19.01
C ILE A 402 28.14 3.52 -20.08
N VAL A 403 27.82 4.75 -19.67
CA VAL A 403 27.66 5.88 -20.59
C VAL A 403 29.04 6.33 -21.09
N GLY A 404 29.27 6.21 -22.39
CA GLY A 404 30.57 6.42 -23.02
C GLY A 404 31.50 5.20 -23.04
N ARG A 405 31.17 4.11 -22.32
CA ARG A 405 31.95 2.86 -22.35
C ARG A 405 31.89 2.22 -23.74
N LYS A 406 32.92 1.46 -24.11
CA LYS A 406 32.90 0.70 -25.36
C LYS A 406 31.79 -0.37 -25.31
N VAL A 407 31.21 -0.66 -26.47
CA VAL A 407 30.19 -1.71 -26.57
C VAL A 407 30.86 -3.07 -26.41
N ALA A 408 30.28 -3.92 -25.54
CA ALA A 408 30.78 -5.26 -25.22
C ALA A 408 32.26 -5.31 -24.77
N SER A 409 32.63 -4.46 -23.80
CA SER A 409 34.01 -4.31 -23.28
C SER A 409 34.12 -4.40 -21.75
N ASP A 410 33.24 -5.15 -21.10
CA ASP A 410 33.40 -5.49 -19.69
C ASP A 410 34.23 -6.77 -19.61
N ASP A 411 35.53 -6.63 -19.32
CA ASP A 411 36.48 -7.76 -19.30
C ASP A 411 36.16 -8.78 -18.19
N SER A 412 35.28 -8.45 -17.23
CA SER A 412 34.78 -9.39 -16.22
C SER A 412 33.66 -10.31 -16.77
N TYR A 413 33.03 -9.95 -17.90
CA TYR A 413 31.87 -10.65 -18.45
C TYR A 413 32.20 -11.34 -19.78
N ASN A 414 32.28 -12.68 -19.75
CA ASN A 414 32.67 -13.49 -20.90
C ASN A 414 31.50 -13.96 -21.79
N ASN A 415 30.25 -13.81 -21.34
CA ASN A 415 29.08 -14.44 -21.97
C ASN A 415 28.35 -13.53 -22.97
N TYR A 416 29.08 -12.71 -23.72
CA TYR A 416 28.49 -11.82 -24.72
C TYR A 416 27.87 -12.59 -25.90
N SER A 417 26.63 -12.25 -26.25
CA SER A 417 25.99 -12.76 -27.47
C SER A 417 26.80 -12.38 -28.72
N LYS A 418 26.89 -13.27 -29.70
CA LYS A 418 27.54 -12.93 -30.99
C LYS A 418 27.00 -11.63 -31.59
N ALA A 419 25.69 -11.40 -31.52
CA ALA A 419 25.05 -10.21 -32.06
C ALA A 419 25.56 -8.88 -31.45
N ILE A 420 25.83 -8.82 -30.14
CA ILE A 420 26.35 -7.59 -29.50
C ILE A 420 27.85 -7.39 -29.75
N LEU A 421 28.61 -8.47 -29.97
CA LEU A 421 30.00 -8.42 -30.43
C LEU A 421 30.10 -7.90 -31.87
N ASP A 422 29.27 -8.44 -32.78
CA ASP A 422 29.20 -7.96 -34.16
C ASP A 422 28.75 -6.47 -34.19
N PHE A 423 27.83 -6.06 -33.31
CA PHE A 423 27.37 -4.68 -33.18
C PHE A 423 28.46 -3.70 -32.71
N SER A 424 29.39 -4.11 -31.84
CA SER A 424 30.53 -3.27 -31.42
C SER A 424 31.52 -3.00 -32.58
N GLY A 425 31.45 -3.82 -33.64
CA GLY A 425 32.13 -3.61 -34.91
C GLY A 425 31.77 -2.26 -35.56
N SER A 426 30.50 -1.86 -35.54
CA SER A 426 29.98 -0.62 -36.12
C SER A 426 29.70 0.49 -35.09
N HIS A 427 29.35 0.14 -33.86
CA HIS A 427 29.02 1.08 -32.79
C HIS A 427 30.05 0.98 -31.66
N LYS A 428 31.02 1.91 -31.64
CA LYS A 428 32.19 1.78 -30.75
C LYS A 428 31.89 2.05 -29.27
N VAL A 429 30.95 2.94 -28.95
CA VAL A 429 30.65 3.37 -27.58
C VAL A 429 29.16 3.54 -27.33
N TRP A 430 28.74 3.31 -26.08
CA TRP A 430 27.39 3.53 -25.59
C TRP A 430 27.11 5.03 -25.35
N THR A 431 26.72 5.74 -26.40
CA THR A 431 26.23 7.13 -26.26
C THR A 431 24.81 7.16 -25.68
N GLU A 432 24.38 8.26 -25.05
CA GLU A 432 23.02 8.37 -24.54
C GLU A 432 21.92 8.10 -25.59
N PRO A 433 22.00 8.61 -26.85
CA PRO A 433 20.99 8.32 -27.86
C PRO A 433 20.95 6.83 -28.23
N LEU A 434 22.11 6.16 -28.23
CA LEU A 434 22.23 4.73 -28.53
C LEU A 434 21.69 3.87 -27.37
N LEU A 435 22.00 4.24 -26.13
CA LEU A 435 21.44 3.59 -24.93
C LEU A 435 19.92 3.73 -24.90
N LYS A 436 19.36 4.92 -25.18
CA LYS A 436 17.90 5.13 -25.27
C LYS A 436 17.25 4.24 -26.33
N GLN A 437 17.85 4.12 -27.52
CA GLN A 437 17.37 3.20 -28.56
C GLN A 437 17.45 1.72 -28.11
N PHE A 438 18.54 1.32 -27.46
CA PHE A 438 18.72 -0.05 -27.01
C PHE A 438 17.73 -0.41 -25.91
N ILE A 439 17.62 0.39 -24.84
CA ILE A 439 16.65 0.13 -23.76
C ILE A 439 15.20 0.31 -24.21
N ALA A 440 14.91 1.00 -25.32
CA ALA A 440 13.56 1.09 -25.87
C ALA A 440 13.07 -0.25 -26.45
N SER A 441 13.96 -1.01 -27.11
CA SER A 441 13.66 -2.36 -27.60
C SER A 441 14.95 -3.14 -27.98
N PRO A 442 15.60 -3.83 -27.02
CA PRO A 442 16.94 -4.41 -27.21
C PRO A 442 17.03 -5.38 -28.39
N LYS A 443 16.04 -6.29 -28.52
CA LYS A 443 15.97 -7.29 -29.58
C LYS A 443 15.58 -6.72 -30.95
N THR A 444 15.06 -5.49 -31.00
CA THR A 444 14.80 -4.79 -32.27
C THR A 444 16.06 -4.09 -32.78
N LEU A 445 16.82 -3.44 -31.88
CA LEU A 445 18.08 -2.78 -32.26
C LEU A 445 19.21 -3.79 -32.53
N ILE A 446 19.30 -4.85 -31.73
CA ILE A 446 20.33 -5.90 -31.84
C ILE A 446 19.64 -7.28 -31.89
N PRO A 447 19.12 -7.70 -33.06
CA PRO A 447 18.53 -9.02 -33.24
C PRO A 447 19.52 -10.12 -32.86
N GLY A 448 19.10 -11.04 -31.98
CA GLY A 448 19.98 -12.08 -31.43
C GLY A 448 20.73 -11.70 -30.14
N THR A 449 20.52 -10.50 -29.57
CA THR A 449 21.00 -10.19 -28.22
C THR A 449 20.37 -11.12 -27.18
N TYR A 450 21.16 -11.55 -26.20
CA TYR A 450 20.69 -12.36 -25.06
C TYR A 450 19.87 -11.55 -24.05
N MET A 451 19.85 -10.22 -24.15
CA MET A 451 19.04 -9.36 -23.28
C MET A 451 17.54 -9.62 -23.50
N GLY A 452 16.92 -10.38 -22.60
CA GLY A 452 15.49 -10.74 -22.63
C GLY A 452 14.52 -9.58 -22.35
N PHE A 453 15.03 -8.38 -22.09
CA PHE A 453 14.22 -7.21 -21.72
C PHE A 453 13.31 -6.74 -22.87
N SER A 454 12.03 -6.52 -22.57
CA SER A 454 11.00 -6.11 -23.55
C SER A 454 11.08 -4.64 -23.98
N GLY A 455 11.81 -3.82 -23.22
CA GLY A 455 12.06 -2.42 -23.52
C GLY A 455 11.15 -1.41 -22.81
N LEU A 456 11.69 -0.21 -22.56
CA LEU A 456 10.99 0.95 -22.01
C LEU A 456 10.35 1.76 -23.14
N ARG A 457 9.02 1.69 -23.29
CA ARG A 457 8.30 2.41 -24.37
C ARG A 457 8.17 3.93 -24.14
N ASN A 458 8.22 4.38 -22.89
CA ASN A 458 8.06 5.79 -22.53
C ASN A 458 9.42 6.51 -22.67
N THR A 459 9.48 7.56 -23.50
CA THR A 459 10.72 8.30 -23.79
C THR A 459 11.23 9.10 -22.59
N GLN A 460 10.36 9.50 -21.66
CA GLN A 460 10.77 10.13 -20.40
C GLN A 460 11.37 9.10 -19.44
N ASP A 461 10.86 7.87 -19.43
CA ASP A 461 11.46 6.76 -18.68
C ASP A 461 12.82 6.35 -19.26
N GLN A 462 12.96 6.34 -20.60
CA GLN A 462 14.25 6.11 -21.26
C GLN A 462 15.29 7.18 -20.87
N GLN A 463 14.93 8.47 -20.91
CA GLN A 463 15.84 9.53 -20.51
C GLN A 463 16.18 9.43 -19.03
N ALA A 464 15.19 9.25 -18.15
CA ALA A 464 15.39 9.11 -16.72
C ALA A 464 16.36 7.97 -16.37
N LEU A 465 16.17 6.77 -16.96
CA LEU A 465 17.10 5.65 -16.76
C LEU A 465 18.51 6.01 -17.23
N VAL A 466 18.68 6.67 -18.38
CA VAL A 466 20.00 7.09 -18.84
C VAL A 466 20.62 8.16 -17.94
N ASP A 467 19.86 9.14 -17.45
CA ASP A 467 20.34 10.16 -16.50
C ASP A 467 20.88 9.51 -15.22
N TYR A 468 20.24 8.43 -14.75
CA TYR A 468 20.74 7.66 -13.60
C TYR A 468 21.94 6.78 -13.95
N LEU A 469 21.96 6.12 -15.12
CA LEU A 469 23.13 5.37 -15.58
C LEU A 469 24.37 6.27 -15.73
N SER A 470 24.19 7.54 -16.14
CA SER A 470 25.25 8.57 -16.14
C SER A 470 25.74 8.97 -14.74
N SER A 471 25.02 8.61 -13.67
CA SER A 471 25.42 8.85 -12.27
C SER A 471 26.10 7.64 -11.61
N LEU A 472 26.11 6.48 -12.26
CA LEU A 472 26.82 5.28 -11.81
C LEU A 472 28.29 5.34 -12.25
N ASN A 473 29.21 5.36 -11.28
CA ASN A 473 30.65 5.35 -11.53
C ASN A 473 31.19 3.92 -11.56
#